data_AF-A0A7J6SZX2-F1
#
_entry.id   AF-A0A7J6SZX2-F1
#
_cell.length_a   1.000
_cell.length_b   1.000
_cell.length_c   1.000
_cell.angle_alpha   90.00
_cell.angle_beta   90.00
_cell.angle_gamma   90.00
#
_symmetry.space_group_name_H-M   'P 1'
#
loop_
_entity.id
_entity.type
_entity.pdbx_description
1 polymer ?
#
loop_
_entity_poly.entity_id
_entity_poly.type
_entity_poly.pdbx_seq_one_letter_code
_entity_poly.pdbx_strand_id
1 'polypeptide(L)'
;TYEALRDFAQEGLKAILIVANWRGFSGGMRDMYKEILKEGSRIVDALVACEAYDVSVLTYIPPFGELRGGSWVVIDKQIAPNNIVVFADPTSRMNIIEPAGFCKVKFRDNREVTQTIKRLDQQIIQWQKQIDETESADEKLSLQSMIVKRVDELMADYKRVALKFAELQDTPYRAVEKGVIGAVLPFTDSRMRIYWSFRRRMAVYALRRKYVTLSPSTTLSEAEQCIMAWAEDDGVDTKDDKRVAEWAEQRGQESHHASTFAHRFSVVRRTYIQSRVLELASNSSTARSTVAALAAIQSTSGALRRTPLPTNVEGKNSKVRSVSVDAFSASSDVSTHGSPVLVSPGADDMTHRRRCVSSVGAE
;
A
#
# COMPACT_ATOMS: atom_id res chain seq x y z
N THR A 1 23.69 2.02 -10.52
CA THR A 1 22.47 1.55 -9.81
C THR A 1 21.57 0.75 -10.72
N TYR A 2 21.11 1.30 -11.84
CA TYR A 2 20.18 0.59 -12.73
C TYR A 2 20.75 -0.74 -13.26
N GLU A 3 22.04 -0.79 -13.62
CA GLU A 3 22.72 -2.00 -14.09
C GLU A 3 22.66 -3.11 -13.04
N ALA A 4 23.11 -2.83 -11.82
CA ALA A 4 23.04 -3.78 -10.71
C ALA A 4 21.61 -4.30 -10.45
N LEU A 5 20.60 -3.42 -10.48
CA LEU A 5 19.20 -3.84 -10.31
C LEU A 5 18.75 -4.80 -11.41
N ARG A 6 19.09 -4.50 -12.66
CA ARG A 6 18.76 -5.34 -13.80
C ARG A 6 19.49 -6.68 -13.75
N ASP A 7 20.78 -6.65 -13.44
CA ASP A 7 21.61 -7.84 -13.39
C ASP A 7 21.14 -8.77 -12.26
N PHE A 8 20.84 -8.24 -11.06
CA PHE A 8 20.25 -9.02 -9.98
C PHE A 8 18.89 -9.63 -10.34
N ALA A 9 18.06 -8.88 -11.07
CA ALA A 9 16.79 -9.42 -11.54
C ALA A 9 16.97 -10.55 -12.57
N GLN A 10 17.96 -10.43 -13.47
CA GLN A 10 18.28 -11.43 -14.48
C GLN A 10 18.97 -12.67 -13.91
N GLU A 11 19.83 -12.50 -12.90
CA GLU A 11 20.48 -13.58 -12.16
C GLU A 11 19.52 -14.38 -11.28
N GLY A 12 18.26 -13.94 -11.19
CA GLY A 12 17.21 -14.65 -10.47
C GLY A 12 17.21 -14.42 -8.95
N LEU A 13 17.96 -13.42 -8.47
CA LEU A 13 17.91 -13.03 -7.07
C LEU A 13 16.50 -12.56 -6.70
N LYS A 14 15.98 -13.06 -5.59
CA LYS A 14 14.59 -12.80 -5.14
C LYS A 14 14.45 -11.65 -4.15
N ALA A 15 15.58 -11.12 -3.67
CA ALA A 15 15.62 -10.06 -2.69
C ALA A 15 16.80 -9.13 -2.97
N ILE A 16 16.53 -7.82 -2.97
CA ILE A 16 17.52 -6.75 -3.12
C ILE A 16 17.39 -5.83 -1.89
N LEU A 17 18.52 -5.53 -1.25
CA LEU A 17 18.61 -4.55 -0.18
C LEU A 17 19.27 -3.28 -0.71
N ILE A 18 18.57 -2.15 -0.64
CA ILE A 18 19.10 -0.83 -0.96
C ILE A 18 19.33 -0.08 0.35
N VAL A 19 20.59 0.13 0.73
CA VAL A 19 20.94 1.02 1.85
C VAL A 19 21.04 2.45 1.30
N ALA A 20 19.98 3.23 1.49
CA ALA A 20 19.82 4.52 0.83
C ALA A 20 20.39 5.67 1.66
N ASN A 21 21.31 6.45 1.08
CA ASN A 21 21.84 7.68 1.67
C ASN A 21 22.20 8.69 0.56
N TRP A 22 21.18 9.31 -0.03
CA TRP A 22 21.32 10.24 -1.16
C TRP A 22 20.57 11.55 -0.91
N ARG A 23 21.29 12.66 -1.06
CA ARG A 23 20.75 14.03 -0.92
C ARG A 23 20.08 14.58 -2.19
N GLY A 24 20.01 13.79 -3.25
CA GLY A 24 19.49 14.22 -4.54
C GLY A 24 20.40 13.79 -5.69
N PHE A 25 19.93 14.07 -6.91
CA PHE A 25 20.74 13.95 -8.12
C PHE A 25 21.65 15.16 -8.27
N SER A 26 22.78 14.99 -8.97
CA SER A 26 23.63 16.12 -9.33
C SER A 26 22.91 17.05 -10.28
N GLY A 27 22.73 18.30 -9.88
CA GLY A 27 22.13 19.37 -10.68
C GLY A 27 23.15 20.21 -11.47
N GLY A 28 24.42 19.82 -11.49
CA GLY A 28 25.46 20.58 -12.20
C GLY A 28 25.30 20.52 -13.72
N MET A 29 25.64 21.61 -14.42
CA MET A 29 25.51 21.71 -15.88
C MET A 29 26.19 20.56 -16.63
N ARG A 30 27.37 20.12 -16.16
CA ARG A 30 28.11 19.00 -16.75
C ARG A 30 27.34 17.69 -16.67
N ASP A 31 26.74 17.39 -15.52
CA ASP A 31 26.04 16.11 -15.30
C ASP A 31 24.68 16.12 -16.00
N MET A 32 24.04 17.28 -16.08
CA MET A 32 22.87 17.49 -16.93
C MET A 32 23.19 17.23 -18.40
N TYR A 33 24.32 17.76 -18.90
CA TYR A 33 24.78 17.48 -20.28
C TYR A 33 25.09 16.01 -20.52
N LYS A 34 25.63 15.32 -19.50
CA LYS A 34 25.86 13.86 -19.52
C LYS A 34 24.59 13.02 -19.29
N GLU A 35 23.41 13.61 -19.48
CA GLU A 35 22.12 12.91 -19.43
C GLU A 35 21.79 12.26 -18.07
N ILE A 36 22.19 12.85 -16.93
CA ILE A 36 21.90 12.29 -15.59
C ILE A 36 20.41 12.00 -15.35
N LEU A 37 19.52 12.78 -15.99
CA LEU A 37 18.07 12.57 -15.91
C LEU A 37 17.62 11.26 -16.57
N LYS A 38 18.27 10.87 -17.67
CA LYS A 38 18.03 9.60 -18.37
C LYS A 38 18.53 8.42 -17.55
N GLU A 39 19.65 8.58 -16.85
CA GLU A 39 20.13 7.57 -15.91
C GLU A 39 19.20 7.42 -14.70
N GLY A 40 18.60 8.53 -14.24
CA GLY A 40 17.56 8.51 -13.21
C GLY A 40 16.32 7.73 -13.64
N SER A 41 15.83 7.93 -14.87
CA SER A 41 14.66 7.18 -15.37
C SER A 41 14.94 5.69 -15.53
N ARG A 42 16.17 5.30 -15.94
CA ARG A 42 16.55 3.87 -16.03
C ARG A 42 16.47 3.14 -14.69
N ILE A 43 16.65 3.84 -13.56
CA ILE A 43 16.48 3.22 -12.24
C ILE A 43 15.01 2.85 -12.02
N VAL A 44 14.09 3.73 -12.40
CA VAL A 44 12.64 3.48 -12.32
C VAL A 44 12.26 2.29 -13.19
N ASP A 45 12.73 2.26 -14.44
CA ASP A 45 12.49 1.13 -15.36
C ASP A 45 13.02 -0.20 -14.79
N ALA A 46 14.21 -0.18 -14.17
CA ALA A 46 14.80 -1.37 -13.55
C ALA A 46 14.00 -1.87 -12.34
N LEU A 47 13.42 -0.96 -11.53
CA LEU A 47 12.57 -1.34 -10.40
C LEU A 47 11.22 -1.91 -10.86
N VAL A 48 10.63 -1.37 -11.93
CA VAL A 48 9.44 -1.96 -12.57
C VAL A 48 9.76 -3.35 -13.12
N ALA A 49 10.93 -3.53 -13.75
CA ALA A 49 11.37 -4.86 -14.18
C ALA A 49 11.53 -5.83 -13.00
N CYS A 50 12.03 -5.37 -11.85
CA CYS A 50 12.09 -6.20 -10.63
C CYS A 50 10.71 -6.70 -10.21
N GLU A 51 9.63 -5.94 -10.43
CA GLU A 51 8.26 -6.40 -10.18
C GLU A 51 7.89 -7.58 -11.08
N ALA A 52 8.18 -7.48 -12.38
CA ALA A 52 7.91 -8.53 -13.36
C ALA A 52 8.65 -9.85 -13.07
N TYR A 53 9.82 -9.78 -12.43
CA TYR A 53 10.61 -10.96 -12.04
C TYR A 53 10.30 -11.48 -10.61
N ASP A 54 9.30 -10.91 -9.94
CA ASP A 54 8.96 -11.13 -8.52
C ASP A 54 10.17 -10.96 -7.59
N VAL A 55 10.97 -9.92 -7.82
CA VAL A 55 12.09 -9.55 -6.96
C VAL A 55 11.61 -8.57 -5.92
N SER A 56 11.80 -8.89 -4.64
CA SER A 56 11.51 -7.96 -3.56
C SER A 56 12.64 -6.95 -3.41
N VAL A 57 12.30 -5.67 -3.33
CA VAL A 57 13.25 -4.59 -3.08
C VAL A 57 12.95 -3.98 -1.71
N LEU A 58 13.91 -4.05 -0.81
CA LEU A 58 13.81 -3.43 0.50
C LEU A 58 14.79 -2.27 0.56
N THR A 59 14.27 -1.06 0.73
CA THR A 59 15.06 0.15 0.92
C THR A 59 15.15 0.43 2.42
N TYR A 60 16.37 0.55 2.95
CA TYR A 60 16.63 0.92 4.32
C TYR A 60 17.44 2.20 4.38
N ILE A 61 16.93 3.22 5.08
CA ILE A 61 17.65 4.46 5.34
C ILE A 61 18.40 4.31 6.68
N PRO A 62 19.75 4.28 6.68
CA PRO A 62 20.55 3.99 7.86
C PRO A 62 20.58 5.15 8.86
N PRO A 63 21.17 4.95 10.07
CA PRO A 63 21.37 6.03 11.03
C PRO A 63 22.05 7.24 10.43
N PHE A 64 21.52 8.43 10.71
CA PHE A 64 21.97 9.71 10.15
C PHE A 64 21.97 9.79 8.61
N GLY A 65 21.40 8.78 7.94
CA GLY A 65 21.23 8.75 6.50
C GLY A 65 20.15 9.72 6.07
N GLU A 66 20.32 10.27 4.88
CA GLU A 66 19.35 11.19 4.30
C GLU A 66 18.85 10.67 2.95
N LEU A 67 17.55 10.82 2.70
CA LEU A 67 16.95 10.55 1.40
C LEU A 67 16.11 11.74 0.98
N ARG A 68 16.56 12.47 -0.04
CA ARG A 68 16.00 13.78 -0.39
C ARG A 68 15.59 13.90 -1.86
N GLY A 69 14.62 14.77 -2.10
CA GLY A 69 14.29 15.28 -3.44
C GLY A 69 14.12 14.21 -4.49
N GLY A 70 14.80 14.38 -5.64
CA GLY A 70 14.71 13.44 -6.76
C GLY A 70 15.20 12.03 -6.43
N SER A 71 16.14 11.88 -5.48
CA SER A 71 16.60 10.55 -5.06
C SER A 71 15.52 9.73 -4.37
N TRP A 72 14.59 10.38 -3.66
CA TRP A 72 13.40 9.71 -3.12
C TRP A 72 12.51 9.21 -4.25
N VAL A 73 12.25 10.08 -5.23
CA VAL A 73 11.30 9.83 -6.34
C VAL A 73 11.65 8.54 -7.10
N VAL A 74 12.93 8.30 -7.35
CA VAL A 74 13.37 7.14 -8.16
C VAL A 74 13.39 5.79 -7.41
N ILE A 75 13.20 5.80 -6.09
CA ILE A 75 13.13 4.56 -5.27
C ILE A 75 11.86 4.50 -4.42
N ASP A 76 10.85 5.32 -4.77
CA ASP A 76 9.59 5.36 -4.06
C ASP A 76 8.83 4.03 -4.20
N LYS A 77 8.12 3.63 -3.14
CA LYS A 77 7.34 2.39 -3.15
C LYS A 77 6.21 2.38 -4.19
N GLN A 78 5.71 3.55 -4.59
CA GLN A 78 4.65 3.69 -5.60
C GLN A 78 5.08 3.19 -6.98
N ILE A 79 6.39 3.07 -7.24
CA ILE A 79 6.89 2.53 -8.51
C ILE A 79 6.47 1.07 -8.69
N ALA A 80 6.57 0.27 -7.62
CA ALA A 80 6.20 -1.14 -7.60
C ALA A 80 5.69 -1.52 -6.19
N PRO A 81 4.41 -1.22 -5.88
CA PRO A 81 3.89 -1.25 -4.51
C PRO A 81 3.85 -2.65 -3.89
N ASN A 82 3.78 -3.70 -4.72
CA ASN A 82 3.79 -5.08 -4.24
C ASN A 82 5.20 -5.56 -3.85
N ASN A 83 6.25 -4.93 -4.36
CA ASN A 83 7.62 -5.44 -4.27
C ASN A 83 8.58 -4.53 -3.50
N ILE A 84 8.33 -3.21 -3.50
CA ILE A 84 9.18 -2.22 -2.84
C ILE A 84 8.66 -1.93 -1.43
N VAL A 85 9.51 -2.09 -0.44
CA VAL A 85 9.25 -1.65 0.93
C VAL A 85 10.36 -0.77 1.45
N VAL A 86 9.97 0.32 2.11
CA VAL A 86 10.90 1.31 2.64
C VAL A 86 10.85 1.31 4.15
N PHE A 87 12.00 1.16 4.79
CA PHE A 87 12.23 1.31 6.22
C PHE A 87 13.25 2.42 6.47
N ALA A 88 13.18 3.03 7.65
CA ALA A 88 14.08 4.11 8.00
C ALA A 88 14.46 4.09 9.48
N ASP A 89 15.71 4.40 9.77
CA ASP A 89 16.19 4.55 11.14
C ASP A 89 15.57 5.78 11.82
N PRO A 90 15.28 5.77 13.14
CA PRO A 90 14.77 6.94 13.87
C PRO A 90 15.58 8.23 13.68
N THR A 91 16.89 8.11 13.48
CA THR A 91 17.81 9.25 13.31
C THR A 91 17.97 9.71 11.87
N SER A 92 17.41 8.97 10.91
CA SER A 92 17.43 9.34 9.49
C SER A 92 16.59 10.58 9.20
N ARG A 93 16.81 11.19 8.02
CA ARG A 93 16.04 12.36 7.57
C ARG A 93 15.56 12.18 6.15
N MET A 94 14.33 12.60 5.88
CA MET A 94 13.75 12.54 4.55
C MET A 94 12.78 13.69 4.30
N ASN A 95 12.98 14.39 3.19
CA ASN A 95 12.05 15.40 2.70
C ASN A 95 12.42 15.82 1.28
N ILE A 96 11.59 16.66 0.67
CA ILE A 96 11.81 17.17 -0.70
C ILE A 96 13.09 18.01 -0.79
N ILE A 97 13.33 18.85 0.22
CA ILE A 97 14.48 19.77 0.25
C ILE A 97 15.18 19.68 1.60
N GLU A 98 16.46 20.03 1.64
CA GLU A 98 17.21 20.16 2.88
C GLU A 98 16.64 21.29 3.78
N PRO A 99 16.79 21.20 5.11
CA PRO A 99 16.32 22.22 6.06
C PRO A 99 16.78 23.64 5.71
N ALA A 100 18.04 23.80 5.28
CA ALA A 100 18.59 25.09 4.90
C ALA A 100 17.90 25.66 3.64
N GLY A 101 17.59 24.80 2.67
CA GLY A 101 16.83 25.17 1.48
C GLY A 101 15.37 25.53 1.81
N PHE A 102 14.74 24.79 2.73
CA PHE A 102 13.40 25.13 3.24
C PHE A 102 13.38 26.54 3.84
N CYS A 103 14.34 26.88 4.70
CA CYS A 103 14.41 28.19 5.32
C CYS A 103 14.55 29.31 4.28
N LYS A 104 15.46 29.15 3.31
CA LYS A 104 15.63 30.14 2.22
C LYS A 104 14.37 30.41 1.40
N VAL A 105 13.51 29.40 1.21
CA VAL A 105 12.31 29.53 0.37
C VAL A 105 11.10 29.96 1.18
N LYS A 106 10.81 29.25 2.27
CA LYS A 106 9.56 29.32 3.04
C LYS A 106 9.67 30.06 4.37
N PHE A 107 10.85 30.14 4.98
CA PHE A 107 11.05 30.75 6.29
C PHE A 107 12.20 31.75 6.23
N ARG A 108 11.99 32.81 5.44
CA ARG A 108 13.04 33.75 5.03
C ARG A 108 13.44 34.65 6.19
N ASP A 109 14.73 34.94 6.24
CA ASP A 109 15.34 35.78 7.29
C ASP A 109 14.62 37.12 7.45
N ASN A 110 14.43 37.84 6.35
CA ASN A 110 13.92 39.22 6.38
C ASN A 110 12.43 39.33 6.73
N ARG A 111 11.68 38.21 6.71
CA ARG A 111 10.22 38.21 6.90
C ARG A 111 9.80 37.27 8.01
N GLU A 112 9.81 35.96 7.77
CA GLU A 112 9.29 34.98 8.72
C GLU A 112 10.13 34.90 10.00
N VAL A 113 11.47 34.96 9.88
CA VAL A 113 12.36 34.94 11.05
C VAL A 113 12.17 36.21 11.87
N THR A 114 12.21 37.40 11.22
CA THR A 114 11.93 38.68 11.89
C THR A 114 10.57 38.72 12.56
N GLN A 115 9.50 38.23 11.91
CA GLN A 115 8.17 38.16 12.51
C GLN A 115 8.15 37.21 13.73
N THR A 116 8.88 36.11 13.67
CA THR A 116 8.97 35.17 14.78
C THR A 116 9.71 35.76 15.98
N ILE A 117 10.78 36.53 15.75
CA ILE A 117 11.49 37.29 16.78
C ILE A 117 10.52 38.27 17.45
N LYS A 118 9.84 39.11 16.66
CA LYS A 118 8.89 40.11 17.17
C LYS A 118 7.72 39.49 17.95
N ARG A 119 7.34 38.25 17.61
CA ARG A 119 6.24 37.52 18.26
C ARG A 119 6.63 36.88 19.59
N LEU A 120 7.90 36.50 19.76
CA LEU A 120 8.34 35.69 20.91
C LEU A 120 9.19 36.48 21.92
N ASP A 121 9.96 37.47 21.47
CA ASP A 121 10.83 38.25 22.34
C ASP A 121 10.04 39.27 23.18
N GLN A 122 10.13 39.14 24.51
CA GLN A 122 9.35 39.94 25.45
C GLN A 122 9.72 41.43 25.43
N GLN A 123 10.99 41.77 25.18
CA GLN A 123 11.44 43.17 25.17
C GLN A 123 10.88 43.89 23.95
N ILE A 124 10.94 43.25 22.77
CA ILE A 124 10.34 43.80 21.55
C ILE A 124 8.83 43.98 21.71
N ILE A 125 8.13 43.02 22.33
CA ILE A 125 6.68 43.15 22.58
C ILE A 125 6.39 44.35 23.50
N GLN A 126 7.19 44.56 24.56
CA GLN A 126 7.04 45.71 25.46
C GLN A 126 7.30 47.03 24.74
N TRP A 127 8.38 47.14 23.96
CA TRP A 127 8.68 48.34 23.17
C TRP A 127 7.61 48.61 22.11
N GLN A 128 7.05 47.56 21.49
CA GLN A 128 5.95 47.72 20.54
C GLN A 128 4.69 48.28 21.22
N LYS A 129 4.36 47.81 22.43
CA LYS A 129 3.26 48.37 23.24
C LYS A 129 3.49 49.84 23.62
N GLN A 130 4.73 50.18 23.98
CA GLN A 130 5.11 51.57 24.27
C GLN A 130 4.98 52.47 23.04
N ILE A 131 5.33 51.99 21.85
CA ILE A 131 5.13 52.73 20.58
C ILE A 131 3.64 53.03 20.34
N ASP A 132 2.75 52.10 20.69
CA ASP A 132 1.30 52.25 20.52
C ASP A 132 0.70 53.23 21.54
N GLU A 133 1.27 53.34 22.74
CA GLU A 133 0.82 54.22 23.83
C GLU A 133 1.40 55.65 23.76
N THR A 134 2.60 55.83 23.21
CA THR A 134 3.27 57.14 23.11
C THR A 134 2.69 57.99 21.97
N GLU A 135 2.61 59.31 22.16
CA GLU A 135 2.21 60.27 21.10
C GLU A 135 3.40 60.99 20.43
N SER A 136 4.52 61.13 21.16
CA SER A 136 5.73 61.80 20.67
C SER A 136 6.42 61.04 19.53
N ALA A 137 6.71 61.75 18.42
CA ALA A 137 7.35 61.16 17.25
C ALA A 137 8.82 60.75 17.49
N ASP A 138 9.55 61.51 18.30
CA ASP A 138 10.97 61.26 18.59
C ASP A 138 11.16 60.00 19.45
N GLU A 139 10.29 59.81 20.43
CA GLU A 139 10.30 58.61 21.27
C GLU A 139 9.95 57.35 20.47
N LYS A 140 8.97 57.43 19.56
CA LYS A 140 8.64 56.33 18.63
C LYS A 140 9.82 55.93 17.76
N LEU A 141 10.54 56.91 17.19
CA LEU A 141 11.72 56.65 16.38
C LEU A 141 12.84 55.99 17.20
N SER A 142 13.04 56.41 18.45
CA SER A 142 14.03 55.81 19.34
C SER A 142 13.72 54.34 19.65
N LEU A 143 12.47 54.03 19.97
CA LEU A 143 12.00 52.67 20.27
C LEU A 143 12.08 51.78 19.03
N GLN A 144 11.73 52.30 17.84
CA GLN A 144 11.90 51.58 16.58
C GLN A 144 13.37 51.24 16.31
N SER A 145 14.29 52.16 16.59
CA SER A 145 15.73 51.89 16.46
C SER A 145 16.21 50.79 17.41
N MET A 146 15.72 50.80 18.66
CA MET A 146 16.02 49.73 19.64
C MET A 146 15.49 48.37 19.18
N ILE A 147 14.27 48.32 18.64
CA ILE A 147 13.69 47.09 18.08
C ILE A 147 14.55 46.56 16.92
N VAL A 148 14.98 47.42 16.00
CA VAL A 148 15.82 47.01 14.87
C VAL A 148 17.15 46.41 15.36
N LYS A 149 17.84 47.09 16.29
CA LYS A 149 19.09 46.58 16.88
C LYS A 149 18.89 45.22 17.54
N ARG A 150 17.82 45.05 18.31
CA ARG A 150 17.52 43.80 19.00
C ARG A 150 17.17 42.66 18.04
N VAL A 151 16.47 42.96 16.95
CA VAL A 151 16.19 41.98 15.90
C VAL A 151 17.51 41.51 15.26
N ASP A 152 18.43 42.43 14.97
CA ASP A 152 19.72 42.08 14.37
C ASP A 152 20.59 41.22 15.32
N GLU A 153 20.58 41.52 16.63
CA GLU A 153 21.25 40.70 17.65
C GLU A 153 20.72 39.26 17.69
N LEU A 154 19.39 39.10 17.69
CA LEU A 154 18.73 37.79 17.82
C LEU A 154 18.71 36.99 16.51
N MET A 155 19.00 37.64 15.38
CA MET A 155 18.85 37.08 14.05
C MET A 155 19.61 35.74 13.88
N ALA A 156 20.86 35.66 14.34
CA ALA A 156 21.68 34.46 14.15
C ALA A 156 21.13 33.24 14.90
N ASP A 157 20.61 33.43 16.11
CA ASP A 157 20.04 32.34 16.91
C ASP A 157 18.69 31.90 16.37
N TYR A 158 17.85 32.83 15.96
CA TYR A 158 16.56 32.49 15.36
C TYR A 158 16.70 31.81 13.99
N LYS A 159 17.79 32.04 13.24
CA LYS A 159 18.11 31.21 12.05
C LYS A 159 18.42 29.76 12.43
N ARG A 160 19.11 29.51 13.56
CA ARG A 160 19.33 28.14 14.06
C ARG A 160 18.02 27.50 14.50
N VAL A 161 17.14 28.26 15.15
CA VAL A 161 15.79 27.81 15.51
C VAL A 161 14.97 27.47 14.27
N ALA A 162 15.01 28.32 13.24
CA ALA A 162 14.34 28.09 11.96
C ALA A 162 14.83 26.79 11.28
N LEU A 163 16.15 26.58 11.27
CA LEU A 163 16.75 25.35 10.76
C LEU A 163 16.23 24.14 11.53
N LYS A 164 16.21 24.22 12.87
CA LYS A 164 15.71 23.13 13.70
C LYS A 164 14.23 22.86 13.48
N PHE A 165 13.43 23.91 13.33
CA PHE A 165 12.02 23.82 12.98
C PHE A 165 11.79 23.10 11.65
N ALA A 166 12.62 23.37 10.65
CA ALA A 166 12.59 22.66 9.37
C ALA A 166 12.98 21.18 9.53
N GLU A 167 14.04 20.87 10.28
CA GLU A 167 14.48 19.48 10.55
C GLU A 167 13.40 18.61 11.19
N LEU A 168 12.54 19.18 12.04
CA LEU A 168 11.45 18.43 12.68
C LEU A 168 10.46 17.85 11.66
N GLN A 169 10.32 18.48 10.49
CA GLN A 169 9.44 18.01 9.42
C GLN A 169 10.04 16.86 8.60
N ASP A 170 11.34 16.60 8.77
CA ASP A 170 12.10 15.61 8.01
C ASP A 170 12.17 14.25 8.74
N THR A 171 11.49 14.13 9.88
CA THR A 171 11.54 12.94 10.72
C THR A 171 10.85 11.74 10.06
N PRO A 172 11.37 10.51 10.25
CA PRO A 172 10.78 9.31 9.66
C PRO A 172 9.37 9.01 10.20
N TYR A 173 9.06 9.45 11.42
CA TYR A 173 7.73 9.29 12.03
C TYR A 173 6.63 9.95 11.21
N ARG A 174 6.88 11.17 10.70
CA ARG A 174 5.96 11.85 9.79
C ARG A 174 5.78 11.09 8.48
N ALA A 175 6.84 10.43 7.99
CA ALA A 175 6.77 9.63 6.78
C ALA A 175 5.94 8.34 6.98
N VAL A 176 5.94 7.76 8.18
CA VAL A 176 5.03 6.65 8.55
C VAL A 176 3.59 7.14 8.60
N GLU A 177 3.30 8.26 9.27
CA GLU A 177 1.94 8.82 9.35
C GLU A 177 1.36 9.13 7.97
N LYS A 178 2.21 9.64 7.06
CA LYS A 178 1.84 9.87 5.67
C LYS A 178 1.75 8.61 4.82
N GLY A 179 2.07 7.45 5.39
CA GLY A 179 2.06 6.18 4.70
C GLY A 179 3.08 6.10 3.56
N VAL A 180 4.19 6.84 3.62
CA VAL A 180 5.24 6.80 2.58
C VAL A 180 6.24 5.68 2.85
N ILE A 181 6.60 5.46 4.12
CA ILE A 181 7.42 4.32 4.57
C ILE A 181 6.57 3.30 5.32
N GLY A 182 7.07 2.06 5.40
CA GLY A 182 6.37 0.97 6.09
C GLY A 182 6.46 1.09 7.62
N ALA A 183 7.66 1.30 8.14
CA ALA A 183 7.89 1.48 9.58
C ALA A 183 9.21 2.20 9.86
N VAL A 184 9.30 2.80 11.05
CA VAL A 184 10.59 3.21 11.63
C VAL A 184 11.26 1.97 12.21
N LEU A 185 12.51 1.73 11.85
CA LEU A 185 13.26 0.53 12.20
C LEU A 185 14.63 0.93 12.75
N PRO A 186 14.87 0.81 14.08
CA PRO A 186 16.19 1.05 14.67
C PRO A 186 17.26 0.15 14.06
N PHE A 187 18.46 0.69 13.87
CA PHE A 187 19.59 -0.05 13.28
C PHE A 187 19.95 -1.34 14.02
N THR A 188 19.83 -1.37 15.35
CA THR A 188 20.13 -2.57 16.16
C THR A 188 19.25 -3.77 15.79
N ASP A 189 17.98 -3.51 15.49
CA ASP A 189 16.99 -4.54 15.18
C ASP A 189 16.85 -4.77 13.67
N SER A 190 17.51 -3.92 12.87
CA SER A 190 17.36 -3.89 11.41
C SER A 190 17.66 -5.24 10.76
N ARG A 191 18.75 -5.91 11.17
CA ARG A 191 19.15 -7.22 10.63
C ARG A 191 18.04 -8.26 10.75
N MET A 192 17.47 -8.41 11.96
CA MET A 192 16.46 -9.44 12.21
C MET A 192 15.14 -9.10 11.53
N ARG A 193 14.75 -7.83 11.55
CA ARG A 193 13.52 -7.37 10.89
C ARG A 193 13.61 -7.53 9.37
N ILE A 194 14.70 -7.11 8.76
CA ILE A 194 14.96 -7.26 7.31
C ILE A 194 14.99 -8.75 6.93
N TYR A 195 15.66 -9.60 7.73
CA TYR A 195 15.69 -11.05 7.51
C TYR A 195 14.29 -11.65 7.42
N TRP A 196 13.42 -11.40 8.41
CA TRP A 196 12.06 -11.93 8.40
C TRP A 196 11.20 -11.32 7.30
N SER A 197 11.40 -10.03 6.99
CA SER A 197 10.69 -9.37 5.90
C SER A 197 11.04 -9.97 4.53
N PHE A 198 12.31 -10.31 4.29
CA PHE A 198 12.70 -11.02 3.06
C PHE A 198 12.16 -12.45 3.04
N ARG A 199 12.29 -13.17 4.16
CA ARG A 199 11.82 -14.55 4.26
C ARG A 199 10.31 -14.67 4.00
N ARG A 200 9.51 -13.76 4.59
CA ARG A 200 8.08 -13.60 4.31
C ARG A 200 7.82 -13.43 2.83
N ARG A 201 8.47 -12.45 2.18
CA ARG A 201 8.19 -12.13 0.77
C ARG A 201 8.59 -13.26 -0.15
N MET A 202 9.74 -13.88 0.06
CA MET A 202 10.16 -15.05 -0.73
C MET A 202 9.15 -16.19 -0.61
N ALA A 203 8.69 -16.48 0.60
CA ALA A 203 7.66 -17.48 0.84
C ALA A 203 6.34 -17.10 0.14
N VAL A 204 5.79 -15.92 0.43
CA VAL A 204 4.53 -15.42 -0.18
C VAL A 204 4.60 -15.37 -1.71
N TYR A 205 5.73 -15.00 -2.31
CA TYR A 205 5.90 -14.95 -3.76
C TYR A 205 5.86 -16.33 -4.41
N ALA A 206 6.47 -17.34 -3.78
CA ALA A 206 6.31 -18.72 -4.25
C ALA A 206 4.83 -19.14 -4.26
N LEU A 207 4.06 -18.63 -3.30
CA LEU A 207 2.64 -18.94 -3.19
C LEU A 207 1.83 -18.22 -4.26
N ARG A 208 2.14 -16.95 -4.49
CA ARG A 208 1.56 -16.07 -5.50
C ARG A 208 1.75 -16.62 -6.91
N ARG A 209 2.97 -17.04 -7.25
CA ARG A 209 3.28 -17.69 -8.53
C ARG A 209 2.43 -18.93 -8.75
N LYS A 210 2.32 -19.79 -7.74
CA LYS A 210 1.48 -20.99 -7.82
C LYS A 210 0.00 -20.64 -7.98
N TYR A 211 -0.47 -19.60 -7.30
CA TYR A 211 -1.85 -19.11 -7.43
C TYR A 211 -2.14 -18.64 -8.86
N VAL A 212 -1.30 -17.74 -9.41
CA VAL A 212 -1.45 -17.21 -10.77
C VAL A 212 -1.31 -18.30 -11.83
N THR A 213 -0.44 -19.30 -11.62
CA THR A 213 -0.35 -20.46 -12.53
C THR A 213 -1.66 -21.25 -12.60
N LEU A 214 -2.40 -21.32 -11.50
CA LEU A 214 -3.68 -22.05 -11.42
C LEU A 214 -4.89 -21.21 -11.84
N SER A 215 -4.79 -19.89 -11.69
CA SER A 215 -5.78 -18.90 -12.12
C SER A 215 -5.09 -17.75 -12.88
N PRO A 216 -4.78 -17.94 -14.17
CA PRO A 216 -4.08 -16.93 -14.99
C PRO A 216 -4.79 -15.58 -15.12
N SER A 217 -6.10 -15.52 -14.85
CA SER A 217 -6.89 -14.29 -14.90
C SER A 217 -6.72 -13.40 -13.67
N THR A 218 -6.02 -13.86 -12.62
CA THR A 218 -5.87 -13.13 -11.35
C THR A 218 -4.57 -12.35 -11.32
N THR A 219 -4.62 -11.09 -10.87
CA THR A 219 -3.43 -10.25 -10.72
C THR A 219 -2.56 -10.68 -9.52
N LEU A 220 -1.29 -10.29 -9.50
CA LEU A 220 -0.38 -10.58 -8.38
C LEU A 220 -0.90 -10.02 -7.05
N SER A 221 -1.45 -8.81 -7.07
CA SER A 221 -1.99 -8.14 -5.87
C SER A 221 -3.24 -8.86 -5.34
N GLU A 222 -4.18 -9.23 -6.21
CA GLU A 222 -5.36 -10.02 -5.81
C GLU A 222 -4.98 -11.39 -5.23
N ALA A 223 -3.99 -12.06 -5.86
CA ALA A 223 -3.49 -13.34 -5.37
C ALA A 223 -2.87 -13.20 -3.98
N GLU A 224 -2.10 -12.13 -3.74
CA GLU A 224 -1.52 -11.84 -2.43
C GLU A 224 -2.59 -11.56 -1.37
N GLN A 225 -3.63 -10.80 -1.70
CA GLN A 225 -4.77 -10.58 -0.80
C GLN A 225 -5.47 -11.89 -0.44
N CYS A 226 -5.69 -12.78 -1.41
CA CYS A 226 -6.28 -14.10 -1.15
C CYS A 226 -5.38 -14.96 -0.23
N ILE A 227 -4.06 -14.90 -0.43
CA ILE A 227 -3.11 -15.63 0.41
C ILE A 227 -3.08 -15.06 1.83
N MET A 228 -3.15 -13.74 2.00
CA MET A 228 -3.23 -13.12 3.33
C MET A 228 -4.56 -13.47 4.03
N ALA A 229 -5.68 -13.52 3.30
CA ALA A 229 -6.95 -13.98 3.85
C ALA A 229 -6.87 -15.45 4.32
N TRP A 230 -6.17 -16.32 3.59
CA TRP A 230 -5.91 -17.69 4.06
C TRP A 230 -5.07 -17.74 5.34
N ALA A 231 -4.14 -16.81 5.52
CA ALA A 231 -3.36 -16.71 6.75
C ALA A 231 -4.25 -16.27 7.93
N GLU A 232 -5.16 -15.32 7.69
CA GLU A 232 -6.13 -14.86 8.69
C GLU A 232 -7.11 -15.96 9.09
N ASP A 233 -7.62 -16.75 8.13
CA ASP A 233 -8.46 -17.92 8.37
C ASP A 233 -7.76 -18.97 9.24
N ASP A 234 -6.43 -19.09 9.10
CA ASP A 234 -5.59 -19.98 9.91
C ASP A 234 -5.17 -19.36 11.27
N GLY A 235 -5.65 -18.15 11.58
CA GLY A 235 -5.37 -17.45 12.85
C GLY A 235 -3.97 -16.82 12.92
N VAL A 236 -3.33 -16.57 11.77
CA VAL A 236 -1.99 -15.95 11.70
C VAL A 236 -2.12 -14.43 11.66
N ASP A 237 -1.37 -13.73 12.51
CA ASP A 237 -1.26 -12.27 12.44
C ASP A 237 -0.51 -11.84 11.17
N THR A 238 -1.22 -11.22 10.23
CA THR A 238 -0.69 -10.76 8.93
C THR A 238 0.30 -9.59 9.06
N LYS A 239 0.37 -8.94 10.23
CA LYS A 239 1.32 -7.86 10.51
C LYS A 239 2.68 -8.38 10.99
N ASP A 240 2.74 -9.59 11.54
CA ASP A 240 3.99 -10.19 12.00
C ASP A 240 4.69 -10.94 10.86
N ASP A 241 5.75 -10.32 10.33
CA ASP A 241 6.57 -10.90 9.26
C ASP A 241 7.08 -12.31 9.58
N LYS A 242 7.41 -12.59 10.84
CA LYS A 242 7.92 -13.91 11.24
C LYS A 242 6.85 -14.98 11.12
N ARG A 243 5.66 -14.71 11.68
CA ARG A 243 4.54 -15.67 11.69
C ARG A 243 4.05 -15.98 10.28
N VAL A 244 3.94 -14.96 9.43
CA VAL A 244 3.56 -15.13 8.03
C VAL A 244 4.62 -15.91 7.26
N ALA A 245 5.91 -15.65 7.50
CA ALA A 245 6.99 -16.40 6.87
C ALA A 245 6.94 -17.88 7.27
N GLU A 246 6.84 -18.18 8.56
CA GLU A 246 6.78 -19.56 9.07
C GLU A 246 5.55 -20.31 8.53
N TRP A 247 4.38 -19.66 8.51
CA TRP A 247 3.14 -20.22 7.95
C TRP A 247 3.25 -20.50 6.44
N ALA A 248 3.79 -19.56 5.66
CA ALA A 248 3.98 -19.76 4.22
C ALA A 248 5.06 -20.83 3.92
N GLU A 249 6.07 -20.90 4.79
CA GLU A 249 7.10 -21.94 4.98
C GLU A 249 6.56 -23.38 4.93
N GLN A 250 5.51 -23.62 5.69
CA GLN A 250 4.96 -24.95 5.99
C GLN A 250 4.37 -25.69 4.77
N ARG A 251 4.39 -25.08 3.59
CA ARG A 251 3.96 -25.71 2.33
C ARG A 251 4.85 -26.84 1.83
N GLY A 252 6.09 -26.93 2.31
CA GLY A 252 7.07 -27.91 1.83
C GLY A 252 7.26 -29.14 2.72
N GLN A 253 6.72 -29.14 3.95
CA GLN A 253 6.90 -30.25 4.88
C GLN A 253 5.62 -31.10 4.87
N GLU A 254 5.79 -32.42 4.78
CA GLU A 254 4.74 -33.45 4.81
C GLU A 254 3.96 -33.39 6.14
N SER A 255 3.12 -32.38 6.28
CA SER A 255 2.31 -32.07 7.47
C SER A 255 0.86 -31.86 7.02
N HIS A 256 -0.10 -31.99 7.95
CA HIS A 256 -1.52 -31.69 7.70
C HIS A 256 -1.75 -30.34 6.97
N HIS A 257 -0.89 -29.34 7.19
CA HIS A 257 -0.95 -28.03 6.52
C HIS A 257 -0.65 -28.06 5.02
N ALA A 258 0.19 -29.00 4.55
CA ALA A 258 0.41 -29.21 3.11
C ALA A 258 -0.88 -29.70 2.43
N SER A 259 -1.69 -30.49 3.13
CA SER A 259 -3.01 -30.93 2.64
C SER A 259 -4.02 -29.77 2.56
N THR A 260 -4.00 -28.84 3.52
CA THR A 260 -4.85 -27.64 3.52
C THR A 260 -4.52 -26.72 2.35
N PHE A 261 -3.23 -26.42 2.13
CA PHE A 261 -2.81 -25.62 0.97
C PHE A 261 -3.11 -26.33 -0.36
N ALA A 262 -2.87 -27.64 -0.45
CA ALA A 262 -3.22 -28.41 -1.65
C ALA A 262 -4.71 -28.36 -1.95
N HIS A 263 -5.56 -28.48 -0.91
CA HIS A 263 -7.00 -28.33 -1.03
C HIS A 263 -7.38 -26.94 -1.54
N ARG A 264 -6.89 -25.87 -0.89
CA ARG A 264 -7.13 -24.47 -1.29
C ARG A 264 -6.75 -24.24 -2.76
N PHE A 265 -5.59 -24.72 -3.20
CA PHE A 265 -5.19 -24.64 -4.59
C PHE A 265 -6.06 -25.46 -5.55
N SER A 266 -6.52 -26.64 -5.14
CA SER A 266 -7.47 -27.43 -5.94
C SER A 266 -8.78 -26.68 -6.18
N VAL A 267 -9.22 -25.92 -5.17
CA VAL A 267 -10.45 -25.11 -5.24
C VAL A 267 -10.25 -23.91 -6.16
N VAL A 268 -9.13 -23.20 -6.05
CA VAL A 268 -8.77 -22.10 -6.98
C VAL A 268 -8.78 -22.60 -8.42
N ARG A 269 -8.10 -23.72 -8.69
CA ARG A 269 -8.06 -24.32 -10.03
C ARG A 269 -9.45 -24.71 -10.54
N ARG A 270 -10.26 -25.37 -9.71
CA ARG A 270 -11.63 -25.78 -10.08
C ARG A 270 -12.49 -24.57 -10.41
N THR A 271 -12.42 -23.52 -9.58
CA THR A 271 -13.19 -22.29 -9.77
C THR A 271 -12.79 -21.59 -11.08
N TYR A 272 -11.49 -21.50 -11.36
CA TYR A 272 -11.00 -20.93 -12.61
C TYR A 272 -11.49 -21.73 -13.84
N ILE A 273 -11.37 -23.06 -13.80
CA ILE A 273 -11.83 -23.93 -14.89
C ILE A 273 -13.35 -23.77 -15.10
N GLN A 274 -14.14 -23.75 -14.02
CA GLN A 274 -15.58 -23.55 -14.10
C GLN A 274 -15.93 -22.22 -14.76
N SER A 275 -15.34 -21.12 -14.29
CA SER A 275 -15.55 -19.79 -14.89
C SER A 275 -15.15 -19.76 -16.36
N ARG A 276 -14.02 -20.38 -16.72
CA ARG A 276 -13.55 -20.43 -18.10
C ARG A 276 -14.45 -21.26 -19.01
N VAL A 277 -14.97 -22.38 -18.52
CA VAL A 277 -15.93 -23.21 -19.26
C VAL A 277 -17.24 -22.45 -19.49
N LEU A 278 -17.75 -21.72 -18.48
CA LEU A 278 -18.95 -20.89 -18.61
C LEU A 278 -18.75 -19.75 -19.61
N GLU A 279 -17.60 -19.08 -19.58
CA GLU A 279 -17.24 -18.03 -20.54
C GLU A 279 -17.20 -18.59 -21.97
N LEU A 280 -16.48 -19.69 -22.20
CA LEU A 280 -16.42 -20.34 -23.52
C LEU A 280 -17.80 -20.82 -23.99
N ALA A 281 -18.63 -21.34 -23.07
CA ALA A 281 -19.99 -21.75 -23.37
C ALA A 281 -20.85 -20.58 -23.80
N SER A 282 -20.75 -19.41 -23.14
CA SER A 282 -21.49 -18.20 -23.51
C SER A 282 -21.13 -17.68 -24.90
N ASN A 283 -19.87 -17.81 -25.32
CA ASN A 283 -19.39 -17.32 -26.61
C ASN A 283 -19.79 -18.21 -27.80
N SER A 284 -20.19 -19.47 -27.56
CA SER A 284 -20.68 -20.38 -28.60
C SER A 284 -22.19 -20.56 -28.50
N SER A 285 -22.92 -20.31 -29.60
CA SER A 285 -24.38 -20.51 -29.67
C SER A 285 -24.77 -21.97 -29.41
N THR A 286 -23.97 -22.92 -29.91
CA THR A 286 -24.18 -24.36 -29.70
C THR A 286 -23.97 -24.77 -28.24
N ALA A 287 -22.93 -24.22 -27.59
CA ALA A 287 -22.63 -24.54 -26.20
C ALA A 287 -23.63 -23.92 -25.21
N ARG A 288 -24.17 -22.73 -25.51
CA ARG A 288 -25.28 -22.14 -24.75
C ARG A 288 -26.50 -23.06 -24.73
N SER A 289 -26.88 -23.60 -25.90
CA SER A 289 -28.04 -24.48 -26.02
C SER A 289 -27.84 -25.81 -25.28
N THR A 290 -26.63 -26.40 -25.31
CA THR A 290 -26.36 -27.66 -24.60
C THR A 290 -26.28 -27.49 -23.08
N VAL A 291 -25.68 -26.40 -22.59
CA VAL A 291 -25.65 -26.09 -21.15
C VAL A 291 -27.05 -25.79 -20.63
N ALA A 292 -27.86 -25.03 -21.38
CA ALA A 292 -29.25 -24.77 -21.04
C ALA A 292 -30.10 -26.06 -21.03
N ALA A 293 -29.91 -26.94 -22.02
CA ALA A 293 -30.59 -28.23 -22.08
C ALA A 293 -30.21 -29.15 -20.91
N LEU A 294 -28.92 -29.23 -20.55
CA LEU A 294 -28.46 -30.01 -19.40
C LEU A 294 -28.98 -29.46 -18.06
N ALA A 295 -29.01 -28.14 -17.89
CA ALA A 295 -29.60 -27.49 -16.72
C ALA A 295 -31.12 -27.77 -16.62
N ALA A 296 -31.83 -27.73 -17.75
CA ALA A 296 -33.25 -28.09 -17.83
C ALA A 296 -33.52 -29.57 -17.51
N ILE A 297 -32.61 -30.48 -17.90
CA ILE A 297 -32.69 -31.91 -17.58
C ILE A 297 -32.42 -32.17 -16.09
N GLN A 298 -31.49 -31.44 -15.48
CA GLN A 298 -31.22 -31.55 -14.04
C GLN A 298 -32.38 -31.02 -13.19
N SER A 299 -33.02 -29.92 -13.59
CA SER A 299 -34.19 -29.40 -12.88
C SER A 299 -35.42 -30.30 -13.01
N THR A 300 -35.62 -30.94 -14.18
CA THR A 300 -36.67 -31.96 -14.35
C THR A 300 -36.38 -33.28 -13.64
N SER A 301 -35.11 -33.69 -13.54
CA SER A 301 -34.73 -34.91 -12.80
C SER A 301 -34.86 -34.74 -11.27
N GLY A 302 -34.74 -33.51 -10.75
CA GLY A 302 -35.01 -33.19 -9.35
C GLY A 302 -36.50 -33.31 -8.97
N ALA A 303 -37.41 -33.11 -9.93
CA ALA A 303 -38.85 -33.24 -9.72
C ALA A 303 -39.34 -34.71 -9.69
N LEU A 304 -38.55 -35.66 -10.23
CA LEU A 304 -38.92 -37.08 -10.33
C LEU A 304 -38.63 -37.90 -9.07
N ARG A 305 -38.10 -37.30 -7.99
CA ARG A 305 -37.74 -38.03 -6.75
C ARG A 305 -38.72 -37.89 -5.59
N ARG A 306 -39.97 -37.49 -5.84
CA ARG A 306 -41.06 -37.53 -4.86
C ARG A 306 -42.35 -38.11 -5.44
N THR A 307 -42.36 -39.43 -5.62
CA THR A 307 -43.62 -40.20 -5.60
C THR A 307 -43.59 -41.11 -4.38
N PRO A 308 -44.49 -40.97 -3.40
CA PRO A 308 -44.57 -41.91 -2.29
C PRO A 308 -45.24 -43.20 -2.78
N LEU A 309 -44.67 -44.35 -2.43
CA LEU A 309 -45.33 -45.65 -2.53
C LEU A 309 -46.63 -45.64 -1.70
N PRO A 310 -47.72 -46.29 -2.16
CA PRO A 310 -48.96 -46.32 -1.40
C PRO A 310 -48.78 -47.25 -0.19
N THR A 311 -48.82 -46.67 1.02
CA THR A 311 -48.97 -47.42 2.26
C THR A 311 -50.42 -47.30 2.71
N ASN A 312 -51.09 -48.45 2.83
CA ASN A 312 -52.38 -48.56 3.50
C ASN A 312 -52.19 -48.32 5.01
N VAL A 313 -52.95 -47.36 5.55
CA VAL A 313 -53.68 -47.33 6.85
C VAL A 313 -52.96 -48.06 8.02
N GLU A 314 -52.54 -47.43 9.12
CA GLU A 314 -53.38 -46.75 10.13
C GLU A 314 -52.49 -46.07 11.21
N GLY A 315 -52.88 -44.89 11.72
CA GLY A 315 -52.60 -44.51 13.12
C GLY A 315 -51.51 -43.46 13.46
N LYS A 316 -51.98 -42.23 13.75
CA LYS A 316 -51.53 -41.25 14.78
C LYS A 316 -50.18 -40.48 14.63
N ASN A 317 -50.36 -39.15 14.55
CA ASN A 317 -49.58 -38.02 15.09
C ASN A 317 -48.04 -37.98 15.00
N SER A 318 -47.50 -37.02 14.23
CA SER A 318 -46.69 -35.90 14.74
C SER A 318 -46.15 -34.99 13.62
N LYS A 319 -46.01 -33.70 13.91
CA LYS A 319 -45.52 -32.62 13.01
C LYS A 319 -44.01 -32.75 12.73
N VAL A 320 -43.60 -32.58 11.48
CA VAL A 320 -42.25 -32.09 11.11
C VAL A 320 -42.39 -31.02 10.03
N ARG A 321 -41.92 -29.80 10.33
CA ARG A 321 -41.79 -28.66 9.40
C ARG A 321 -40.54 -28.87 8.54
N SER A 322 -40.69 -28.89 7.21
CA SER A 322 -39.57 -28.73 6.28
C SER A 322 -39.47 -27.26 5.85
N VAL A 323 -38.34 -26.63 6.11
CA VAL A 323 -37.98 -25.28 5.63
C VAL A 323 -37.45 -25.41 4.20
N SER A 324 -38.08 -24.71 3.26
CA SER A 324 -37.58 -24.49 1.90
C SER A 324 -36.52 -23.39 1.92
N VAL A 325 -35.38 -23.63 1.27
CA VAL A 325 -34.38 -22.59 0.98
C VAL A 325 -34.59 -22.18 -0.48
N ASP A 326 -35.12 -20.98 -0.66
CA ASP A 326 -35.39 -20.39 -1.97
C ASP A 326 -34.08 -20.14 -2.75
N ALA A 327 -34.10 -20.55 -4.01
CA ALA A 327 -33.05 -20.27 -4.98
C ALA A 327 -33.29 -18.91 -5.65
N PHE A 328 -32.21 -18.16 -5.80
CA PHE A 328 -32.10 -16.90 -6.55
C PHE A 328 -32.79 -16.97 -7.92
N SER A 329 -33.78 -16.10 -8.14
CA SER A 329 -34.30 -15.74 -9.45
C SER A 329 -33.59 -14.49 -9.96
N ALA A 330 -32.89 -14.59 -11.09
CA ALA A 330 -32.46 -13.42 -11.86
C ALA A 330 -33.56 -13.09 -12.89
N SER A 331 -34.26 -11.97 -12.70
CA SER A 331 -35.19 -11.41 -13.68
C SER A 331 -34.43 -10.51 -14.64
N SER A 332 -34.56 -10.78 -15.94
CA SER A 332 -34.14 -9.91 -17.03
C SER A 332 -35.35 -9.17 -17.58
N ASP A 333 -35.43 -7.85 -17.37
CA ASP A 333 -36.36 -6.99 -18.09
C ASP A 333 -35.60 -5.91 -18.87
N VAL A 334 -35.96 -5.80 -20.14
CA VAL A 334 -35.53 -4.77 -21.09
C VAL A 334 -36.72 -3.83 -21.31
N SER A 335 -36.54 -2.53 -21.10
CA SER A 335 -37.41 -1.51 -21.71
C SER A 335 -36.66 -0.20 -21.97
N THR A 336 -36.96 0.39 -23.12
CA THR A 336 -36.35 1.56 -23.77
C THR A 336 -36.92 2.91 -23.31
N HIS A 337 -36.11 3.96 -23.56
CA HIS A 337 -36.40 5.42 -23.65
C HIS A 337 -36.38 6.31 -22.39
N GLY A 338 -35.54 7.37 -22.46
CA GLY A 338 -35.69 8.63 -21.70
C GLY A 338 -34.37 9.29 -21.25
N SER A 339 -33.88 10.31 -21.97
CA SER A 339 -32.86 11.28 -21.48
C SER A 339 -33.54 12.40 -20.66
N PRO A 340 -32.82 13.40 -20.08
CA PRO A 340 -31.62 13.39 -19.23
C PRO A 340 -31.83 14.21 -17.93
N VAL A 341 -31.17 13.89 -16.80
CA VAL A 341 -31.03 14.85 -15.67
C VAL A 341 -29.69 14.64 -14.94
N LEU A 342 -28.90 15.72 -14.81
CA LEU A 342 -27.77 15.85 -13.90
C LEU A 342 -28.26 16.00 -12.45
N VAL A 343 -27.86 15.11 -11.55
CA VAL A 343 -27.72 15.38 -10.10
C VAL A 343 -26.60 14.50 -9.53
N SER A 344 -25.61 15.12 -8.87
CA SER A 344 -24.56 14.46 -8.09
C SER A 344 -25.12 13.94 -6.75
N PRO A 345 -24.63 12.80 -6.22
CA PRO A 345 -23.94 12.81 -4.90
C PRO A 345 -22.80 11.77 -4.84
N GLY A 346 -21.74 11.93 -4.06
CA GLY A 346 -21.72 11.71 -2.61
C GLY A 346 -21.08 10.35 -2.30
N ALA A 347 -20.07 10.35 -1.43
CA ALA A 347 -19.34 9.16 -0.99
C ALA A 347 -20.26 8.13 -0.30
N ASP A 348 -20.13 6.84 -0.65
CA ASP A 348 -19.74 5.77 0.27
C ASP A 348 -19.96 4.36 -0.31
N ASP A 349 -19.12 3.46 0.21
CA ASP A 349 -19.27 2.01 0.39
C ASP A 349 -18.76 1.03 -0.69
N MET A 350 -17.59 0.46 -0.38
CA MET A 350 -16.92 -0.61 -1.12
C MET A 350 -17.61 -1.96 -0.88
N THR A 351 -18.43 -2.42 -1.80
CA THR A 351 -18.78 -3.85 -1.90
C THR A 351 -17.71 -4.61 -2.69
N HIS A 352 -16.54 -4.83 -2.08
CA HIS A 352 -15.54 -5.81 -2.52
C HIS A 352 -15.39 -6.91 -1.46
N ARG A 353 -16.46 -7.68 -1.21
CA ARG A 353 -16.39 -8.95 -0.48
C ARG A 353 -16.96 -10.06 -1.35
N ARG A 354 -16.22 -11.17 -1.43
CA ARG A 354 -16.43 -12.43 -2.19
C ARG A 354 -15.69 -12.54 -3.53
N ARG A 355 -14.35 -12.54 -3.49
CA ARG A 355 -13.51 -13.27 -4.48
C ARG A 355 -12.51 -14.23 -3.86
N CYS A 356 -12.23 -14.11 -2.57
CA CYS A 356 -11.42 -15.10 -1.86
C CYS A 356 -12.30 -16.32 -1.57
N VAL A 357 -11.90 -17.49 -2.06
CA VAL A 357 -12.60 -18.73 -1.73
C VAL A 357 -12.25 -19.08 -0.29
N SER A 358 -13.14 -18.74 0.65
CA SER A 358 -13.01 -19.12 2.05
C SER A 358 -13.46 -20.57 2.23
N SER A 359 -12.64 -21.35 2.93
CA SER A 359 -12.87 -22.78 3.18
C SER A 359 -13.65 -22.98 4.48
N VAL A 360 -14.87 -22.46 4.57
CA VAL A 360 -15.75 -22.77 5.71
C VAL A 360 -17.01 -23.44 5.20
N GLY A 361 -17.06 -24.77 5.35
CA GLY A 361 -18.28 -25.57 5.17
C GLY A 361 -18.02 -27.01 4.73
N ALA A 362 -17.76 -27.90 5.68
CA ALA A 362 -18.27 -29.27 5.77
C ALA A 362 -17.46 -30.08 6.82
N GLU A 363 -17.98 -30.13 8.05
CA GLU A 363 -17.87 -31.34 8.89
C GLU A 363 -19.14 -32.17 8.68
#